data_AF-A0A8H7C9N0-F1
#
_entry.id   AF-A0A8H7C9N0-F1
#
_cell.length_a   1.000
_cell.length_b   1.000
_cell.length_c   1.000
_cell.angle_alpha   90.00
_cell.angle_beta   90.00
_cell.angle_gamma   90.00
#
_symmetry.space_group_name_H-M   'P 1'
#
loop_
_entity.id
_entity.type
_entity.pdbx_description
1 polymer ?
#
loop_
_entity_poly.entity_id
_entity_poly.type
_entity_poly.pdbx_seq_one_letter_code
_entity_poly.pdbx_strand_id
1 'polypeptide(L)'
;MTDAENKQIVPFVAQKLPVCQIPDCKLVVDVVFRSSDGSLCGAHAKTLEIFAEGFPPASLLKENEPEVVQLTEDSKTLELLLQYLHAGRHPALSSYAFPTVASLAEAVEKYQVYGAIELCKVRMELSVQNHSLEVLAYAVKHNYRQLANQAAPLTLKKSFQTIRRALPVNGALAWAQYRDECMELMRKAINVSPPVILHKGGRASCEEWPEFYMLVRDNFTGNLDNLEDYREMPHFIEAKIDKYLGECKNCQRRAQNWSGAISRQILHEHAPDFTSCL
;
A
#
# COMPACT_ATOMS: atom_id res chain seq x y z
N MET A 1 20.88 -9.81 49.57
CA MET A 1 20.35 -10.85 48.66
C MET A 1 20.03 -10.14 47.36
N THR A 2 20.99 -10.16 46.45
CA THR A 2 20.94 -9.49 45.14
C THR A 2 21.01 -10.59 44.10
N ASP A 3 19.87 -10.89 43.47
CA ASP A 3 19.79 -11.79 42.33
C ASP A 3 20.32 -11.05 41.10
N ALA A 4 21.58 -11.33 40.76
CA ALA A 4 22.16 -10.96 39.48
C ALA A 4 21.69 -11.99 38.43
N GLU A 5 20.78 -11.57 37.57
CA GLU A 5 20.33 -12.38 36.44
C GLU A 5 21.50 -12.74 35.53
N ASN A 6 21.55 -14.04 35.27
CA ASN A 6 22.57 -14.79 34.57
C ASN A 6 22.59 -14.40 33.08
N LYS A 7 23.39 -13.38 32.72
CA LYS A 7 23.83 -13.20 31.33
C LYS A 7 24.68 -14.40 30.95
N GLN A 8 24.10 -15.37 30.25
CA GLN A 8 24.85 -16.42 29.57
C GLN A 8 25.74 -15.77 28.52
N ILE A 9 26.97 -15.44 28.92
CA ILE A 9 28.06 -15.10 28.02
C ILE A 9 28.51 -16.41 27.40
N VAL A 10 27.97 -16.73 26.24
CA VAL A 10 28.45 -17.86 25.43
C VAL A 10 29.87 -17.51 24.98
N PRO A 11 30.90 -18.34 25.27
CA PRO A 11 32.26 -18.02 24.88
C PRO A 11 32.37 -17.96 23.36
N PHE A 12 32.92 -16.87 22.84
CA PHE A 12 33.26 -16.70 21.43
C PHE A 12 34.36 -17.71 21.06
N VAL A 13 33.97 -18.92 20.68
CA VAL A 13 34.86 -19.82 19.92
C VAL A 13 35.22 -19.06 18.66
N ALA A 14 36.52 -18.97 18.36
CA ALA A 14 37.10 -18.23 17.23
C ALA A 14 36.51 -18.66 15.86
N GLN A 15 35.28 -18.25 15.59
CA GLN A 15 34.69 -18.30 14.27
C GLN A 15 35.28 -17.15 13.49
N LYS A 16 35.83 -17.48 12.32
CA LYS A 16 36.28 -16.50 11.34
C LYS A 16 35.13 -15.53 11.09
N LEU A 17 35.35 -14.25 11.39
CA LEU A 17 34.34 -13.21 11.20
C LEU A 17 33.82 -13.25 9.76
N PRO A 18 32.52 -12.99 9.54
CA PRO A 18 31.99 -12.89 8.19
C PRO A 18 32.70 -11.75 7.44
N VAL A 19 33.00 -12.00 6.17
CA VAL A 19 33.51 -10.95 5.28
C VAL A 19 32.37 -10.02 4.89
N CYS A 20 32.70 -8.76 4.59
CA CYS A 20 31.76 -7.86 3.93
C CYS A 20 31.37 -8.47 2.58
N GLN A 21 30.06 -8.58 2.30
CA GLN A 21 29.56 -9.20 1.08
C GLN A 21 29.58 -8.25 -0.14
N ILE A 22 29.93 -6.98 0.07
CA ILE A 22 29.98 -6.00 -1.01
C ILE A 22 31.22 -6.27 -1.89
N PRO A 23 31.06 -6.44 -3.21
CA PRO A 23 32.17 -6.66 -4.12
C PRO A 23 33.25 -5.58 -3.98
N ASP A 24 34.51 -6.00 -3.99
CA ASP A 24 35.70 -5.13 -3.90
C ASP A 24 35.79 -4.27 -2.62
N CYS A 25 34.99 -4.54 -1.59
CA CYS A 25 35.11 -3.87 -0.31
C CYS A 25 36.40 -4.27 0.41
N LYS A 26 37.25 -3.28 0.71
CA LYS A 26 38.54 -3.48 1.41
C LYS A 26 38.53 -3.03 2.87
N LEU A 27 37.39 -2.54 3.35
CA LEU A 27 37.25 -2.09 4.73
C LEU A 27 37.29 -3.29 5.68
N VAL A 28 37.88 -3.09 6.85
CA VAL A 28 37.89 -4.11 7.91
C VAL A 28 36.50 -4.18 8.53
N VAL A 29 35.98 -5.39 8.69
CA VAL A 29 34.71 -5.63 9.40
C VAL A 29 34.93 -5.40 10.89
N ASP A 30 34.23 -4.42 11.44
CA ASP A 30 34.29 -4.01 12.86
C ASP A 30 32.96 -4.24 13.60
N VAL A 31 31.90 -4.59 12.88
CA VAL A 31 30.60 -4.99 13.43
C VAL A 31 30.02 -6.16 12.66
N VAL A 32 29.33 -7.06 13.37
CA VAL A 32 28.66 -8.22 12.78
C VAL A 32 27.18 -8.19 13.13
N PHE A 33 26.32 -8.25 12.12
CA PHE A 33 24.89 -8.40 12.33
C PHE A 33 24.47 -9.86 12.20
N ARG A 34 23.62 -10.30 13.12
CA ARG A 34 22.90 -11.57 13.02
C ARG A 34 21.46 -11.28 12.60
N SER A 35 21.06 -11.75 11.43
CA SER A 35 19.68 -11.64 10.94
C SER A 35 18.73 -12.50 11.77
N SER A 36 17.42 -12.30 11.60
CA SER A 36 16.39 -13.11 12.28
C SER A 36 16.37 -14.58 11.85
N ASP A 37 16.89 -14.88 10.64
CA ASP A 37 17.10 -16.26 10.15
C ASP A 37 18.47 -16.84 10.54
N GLY A 38 19.26 -16.12 11.35
CA GLY A 38 20.51 -16.61 11.94
C GLY A 38 21.78 -16.41 11.11
N SER A 39 21.67 -15.82 9.93
CA SER A 39 22.82 -15.51 9.06
C SER A 39 23.68 -14.38 9.64
N LEU A 40 25.00 -14.45 9.45
CA LEU A 40 25.95 -13.44 9.92
C LEU A 40 26.41 -12.55 8.76
N CYS A 41 26.26 -11.23 8.91
CA CYS A 41 26.67 -10.23 7.93
C CYS A 41 27.72 -9.30 8.53
N GLY A 42 28.90 -9.22 7.91
CA GLY A 42 29.93 -8.27 8.32
C GLY A 42 29.65 -6.88 7.75
N ALA A 43 29.80 -5.84 8.57
CA ALA A 43 29.58 -4.45 8.19
C ALA A 43 30.69 -3.52 8.72
N HIS A 44 30.55 -2.23 8.44
CA HIS A 44 31.49 -1.19 8.84
C HIS A 44 30.77 -0.08 9.59
N ALA A 45 30.99 0.04 10.89
CA ALA A 45 30.27 0.95 11.76
C ALA A 45 30.34 2.40 11.30
N LYS A 46 31.50 2.83 10.80
CA LYS A 46 31.66 4.19 10.27
C LYS A 46 30.79 4.46 9.04
N THR A 47 30.57 3.43 8.22
CA THR A 47 29.70 3.54 7.05
C THR A 47 28.24 3.65 7.49
N LEU A 48 27.82 2.85 8.47
CA LEU A 48 26.48 2.94 9.05
C LEU A 48 26.20 4.34 9.63
N GLU A 49 27.14 4.87 10.44
CA GLU A 49 27.03 6.22 11.03
C GLU A 49 26.86 7.32 9.98
N ILE A 50 27.52 7.22 8.83
CA ILE A 50 27.47 8.23 7.77
C ILE A 50 26.14 8.21 7.02
N PHE A 51 25.61 7.01 6.73
CA PHE A 51 24.49 6.84 5.81
C PHE A 51 23.15 6.54 6.48
N ALA A 52 23.13 6.37 7.81
CA ALA A 52 21.94 6.00 8.57
C ALA A 52 21.95 6.59 9.98
N GLU A 53 20.97 7.44 10.28
CA GLU A 53 20.81 8.03 11.61
C GLU A 53 20.35 7.04 12.68
N GLY A 54 19.74 5.92 12.28
CA GLY A 54 19.23 4.91 13.20
C GLY A 54 20.30 4.00 13.81
N PHE A 55 21.57 4.13 13.42
CA PHE A 55 22.69 3.38 14.00
C PHE A 55 23.50 4.23 15.00
N PRO A 56 24.06 3.60 16.05
CA PRO A 56 24.91 4.30 17.00
C PRO A 56 26.22 4.81 16.35
N PRO A 57 26.84 5.86 16.90
CA PRO A 57 28.15 6.33 16.45
C PRO A 57 29.21 5.24 16.53
N ALA A 58 30.10 5.15 15.53
CA ALA A 58 31.15 4.15 15.49
C ALA A 58 32.12 4.24 16.67
N SER A 59 32.24 5.42 17.29
CA SER A 59 33.07 5.65 18.48
C SER A 59 32.62 4.88 19.73
N LEU A 60 31.41 4.30 19.73
CA LEU A 60 30.92 3.47 20.83
C LEU A 60 31.39 2.03 20.77
N LEU A 61 31.96 1.59 19.64
CA LEU A 61 32.51 0.25 19.50
C LEU A 61 33.85 0.13 20.23
N LYS A 62 34.06 -1.05 20.82
CA LYS A 62 35.35 -1.39 21.41
C LYS A 62 36.33 -1.78 20.32
N GLU A 63 37.53 -1.21 20.38
CA GLU A 63 38.60 -1.57 19.46
C GLU A 63 38.93 -3.06 19.56
N ASN A 64 39.02 -3.73 18.40
CA ASN A 64 39.42 -5.14 18.25
C ASN A 64 38.48 -6.20 18.83
N GLU A 65 37.26 -5.84 19.24
CA GLU A 65 36.21 -6.78 19.67
C GLU A 65 34.94 -6.58 18.81
N PRO A 66 34.80 -7.30 17.69
CA PRO A 66 33.61 -7.21 16.85
C PRO A 66 32.37 -7.63 17.65
N GLU A 67 31.42 -6.71 17.77
CA GLU A 67 30.14 -6.99 18.42
C GLU A 67 29.22 -7.76 17.45
N VAL A 68 28.55 -8.80 17.97
CA VAL A 68 27.47 -9.49 17.24
C VAL A 68 26.13 -8.92 17.69
N VAL A 69 25.48 -8.16 16.82
CA VAL A 69 24.20 -7.51 17.10
C VAL A 69 23.08 -8.28 16.42
N GLN A 70 22.08 -8.72 17.18
CA GLN A 70 20.88 -9.36 16.64
C GLN A 70 19.93 -8.32 16.06
N LEU A 71 19.53 -8.51 14.80
CA LEU A 71 18.55 -7.69 14.09
C LEU A 71 17.26 -8.48 13.82
N THR A 72 16.18 -7.75 13.50
CA THR A 72 14.85 -8.35 13.24
C THR A 72 14.66 -8.72 11.77
N GLU A 73 15.46 -8.12 10.90
CA GLU A 73 15.47 -8.28 9.47
C GLU A 73 16.05 -9.65 9.08
N ASP A 74 15.47 -10.28 8.06
CA ASP A 74 16.04 -11.50 7.47
C ASP A 74 17.34 -11.21 6.71
N SER A 75 18.09 -12.26 6.37
CA SER A 75 19.38 -12.14 5.68
C SER A 75 19.27 -11.33 4.38
N LYS A 76 18.25 -11.61 3.56
CA LYS A 76 18.06 -10.96 2.26
C LYS A 76 17.79 -9.45 2.38
N THR A 77 16.97 -9.06 3.35
CA THR A 77 16.67 -7.65 3.64
C THR A 77 17.90 -6.94 4.16
N LEU A 78 18.64 -7.59 5.06
CA LEU A 78 19.85 -7.04 5.65
C LEU A 78 20.96 -6.88 4.60
N GLU A 79 21.18 -7.85 3.72
CA GLU A 79 22.14 -7.76 2.61
C GLU A 79 21.83 -6.59 1.68
N LEU A 80 20.54 -6.37 1.39
CA LEU A 80 20.11 -5.27 0.53
C LEU A 80 20.26 -3.91 1.25
N LEU A 81 19.89 -3.83 2.52
CA LEU A 81 20.08 -2.65 3.36
C LEU A 81 21.56 -2.25 3.43
N LEU A 82 22.45 -3.22 3.68
CA LEU A 82 23.89 -2.98 3.75
C LEU A 82 24.44 -2.48 2.41
N GLN A 83 23.96 -3.00 1.26
CA GLN A 83 24.34 -2.45 -0.05
C GLN A 83 24.00 -0.97 -0.22
N TYR A 84 22.86 -0.51 0.33
CA TYR A 84 22.47 0.91 0.30
C TYR A 84 23.23 1.79 1.28
N LEU A 85 23.91 1.20 2.25
CA LEU A 85 24.77 1.91 3.19
C LEU A 85 26.20 2.03 2.68
N HIS A 86 26.61 1.22 1.72
CA HIS A 86 27.95 1.33 1.15
C HIS A 86 28.08 2.47 0.14
N ALA A 87 29.23 3.15 0.19
CA ALA A 87 29.62 4.10 -0.85
C ALA A 87 29.88 3.35 -2.17
N GLY A 88 28.89 3.32 -3.05
CA GLY A 88 28.98 2.58 -4.32
C GLY A 88 27.73 2.68 -5.17
N ARG A 89 27.68 1.86 -6.23
CA ARG A 89 26.49 1.75 -7.08
C ARG A 89 25.43 0.94 -6.35
N HIS A 90 24.32 1.56 -6.00
CA HIS A 90 23.20 0.87 -5.39
C HIS A 90 22.51 -0.10 -6.36
N PRO A 91 22.00 -1.23 -5.85
CA PRO A 91 21.25 -2.17 -6.65
C PRO A 91 19.93 -1.53 -7.15
N ALA A 92 19.47 -1.97 -8.32
CA ALA A 92 18.20 -1.49 -8.85
C ALA A 92 17.03 -2.23 -8.20
N LEU A 93 16.16 -1.54 -7.45
CA LEU A 93 14.99 -2.15 -6.80
C LEU A 93 14.01 -2.82 -7.77
N SER A 94 14.03 -2.43 -9.05
CA SER A 94 13.25 -3.07 -10.11
C SER A 94 13.60 -4.54 -10.32
N SER A 95 14.81 -4.96 -9.93
CA SER A 95 15.28 -6.35 -10.06
C SER A 95 14.81 -7.26 -8.92
N TYR A 96 14.11 -6.73 -7.92
CA TYR A 96 13.66 -7.46 -6.75
C TYR A 96 12.14 -7.62 -6.73
N ALA A 97 11.68 -8.76 -6.22
CA ALA A 97 10.26 -8.99 -5.98
C ALA A 97 9.73 -8.04 -4.90
N PHE A 98 8.45 -7.67 -5.01
CA PHE A 98 7.81 -6.72 -4.10
C PHE A 98 7.99 -7.06 -2.61
N PRO A 99 7.84 -8.32 -2.12
CA PRO A 99 8.03 -8.61 -0.70
C PRO A 99 9.44 -8.25 -0.19
N THR A 100 10.48 -8.44 -1.02
CA THR A 100 11.84 -8.04 -0.64
C THR A 100 11.99 -6.53 -0.58
N VAL A 101 11.39 -5.81 -1.53
CA VAL A 101 11.38 -4.34 -1.51
C VAL A 101 10.59 -3.81 -0.31
N ALA A 102 9.46 -4.44 0.03
CA ALA A 102 8.65 -4.03 1.16
C ALA A 102 9.39 -4.21 2.49
N SER A 103 10.09 -5.34 2.68
CA SER A 103 10.97 -5.54 3.84
C SER A 103 12.11 -4.53 3.88
N LEU A 104 12.72 -4.22 2.73
CA LEU A 104 13.73 -3.15 2.66
C LEU A 104 13.14 -1.80 3.04
N ALA A 105 11.95 -1.45 2.53
CA ALA A 105 11.29 -0.19 2.82
C ALA A 105 11.09 0.01 4.33
N GLU A 106 10.64 -1.03 5.03
CA GLU A 106 10.52 -1.01 6.49
C GLU A 106 11.88 -0.85 7.19
N ALA A 107 12.91 -1.52 6.69
CA ALA A 107 14.25 -1.43 7.26
C ALA A 107 14.87 -0.04 7.05
N VAL A 108 14.76 0.55 5.86
CA VAL A 108 15.34 1.87 5.57
C VAL A 108 14.66 2.99 6.35
N GLU A 109 13.35 2.86 6.64
CA GLU A 109 12.64 3.77 7.55
C GLU A 109 13.14 3.60 8.99
N LYS A 110 13.21 2.36 9.48
CA LYS A 110 13.66 2.03 10.84
C LYS A 110 15.07 2.54 11.13
N TYR A 111 15.98 2.39 10.17
CA TYR A 111 17.36 2.81 10.29
C TYR A 111 17.63 4.22 9.72
N GLN A 112 16.60 4.90 9.23
CA GLN A 112 16.68 6.27 8.71
C GLN A 112 17.73 6.43 7.59
N VAL A 113 17.69 5.51 6.61
CA VAL A 113 18.56 5.54 5.42
C VAL A 113 17.93 6.46 4.37
N TYR A 114 18.00 7.77 4.57
CA TYR A 114 17.27 8.77 3.78
C TYR A 114 17.43 8.62 2.26
N GLY A 115 18.62 8.28 1.79
CA GLY A 115 18.88 8.08 0.35
C GLY A 115 18.10 6.90 -0.26
N ALA A 116 17.73 5.91 0.55
CA ALA A 116 16.96 4.74 0.12
C ALA A 116 15.46 4.86 0.40
N ILE A 117 15.04 5.70 1.36
CA ILE A 117 13.63 5.92 1.71
C ILE A 117 12.83 6.39 0.48
N GLU A 118 13.26 7.45 -0.20
CA GLU A 118 12.52 7.97 -1.37
C GLU A 118 12.47 6.95 -2.53
N LEU A 119 13.52 6.16 -2.73
CA LEU A 119 13.53 5.10 -3.74
C LEU A 119 12.53 3.99 -3.41
N CYS A 120 12.45 3.58 -2.14
CA CYS A 120 11.48 2.60 -1.67
C CYS A 120 10.05 3.13 -1.80
N LYS A 121 9.82 4.40 -1.45
CA LYS A 121 8.52 5.06 -1.59
C LYS A 121 8.04 5.11 -3.05
N VAL A 122 8.90 5.52 -3.99
CA VAL A 122 8.59 5.46 -5.43
C VAL A 122 8.24 4.03 -5.84
N ARG A 123 8.94 3.03 -5.30
CA ARG A 123 8.64 1.63 -5.63
C ARG A 123 7.30 1.16 -5.06
N MET A 124 6.91 1.65 -3.88
CA MET A 124 5.59 1.42 -3.29
C MET A 124 4.48 2.05 -4.14
N GLU A 125 4.65 3.30 -4.58
CA GLU A 125 3.74 4.00 -5.48
C GLU A 125 3.50 3.22 -6.78
N LEU A 126 4.57 2.76 -7.43
CA LEU A 126 4.49 1.94 -8.65
C LEU A 126 3.84 0.56 -8.44
N SER A 127 3.77 0.09 -7.20
CA SER A 127 3.25 -1.24 -6.84
C SER A 127 1.82 -1.20 -6.31
N VAL A 128 1.25 -0.01 -6.11
CA VAL A 128 -0.03 0.20 -5.41
C VAL A 128 -1.20 -0.59 -6.02
N GLN A 129 -1.21 -0.77 -7.34
CA GLN A 129 -2.27 -1.50 -8.04
C GLN A 129 -2.30 -3.00 -7.70
N ASN A 130 -1.13 -3.60 -7.48
CA ASN A 130 -1.00 -5.05 -7.25
C ASN A 130 -0.84 -5.39 -5.76
N HIS A 131 -0.43 -4.42 -4.95
CA HIS A 131 -0.07 -4.60 -3.54
C HIS A 131 -0.70 -3.51 -2.65
N SER A 132 -1.95 -3.13 -2.93
CA SER A 132 -2.62 -2.00 -2.31
C SER A 132 -2.68 -2.05 -0.78
N LEU A 133 -2.86 -3.24 -0.20
CA LEU A 133 -2.95 -3.41 1.25
C LEU A 133 -1.61 -3.20 1.94
N GLU A 134 -0.55 -3.80 1.40
CA GLU A 134 0.81 -3.66 1.90
C GLU A 134 1.30 -2.21 1.77
N VAL A 135 1.00 -1.58 0.63
CA VAL A 135 1.31 -0.17 0.39
C VAL A 135 0.51 0.74 1.33
N LEU A 136 -0.76 0.46 1.58
CA LEU A 136 -1.56 1.21 2.54
C LEU A 136 -1.00 1.06 3.96
N ALA A 137 -0.63 -0.15 4.38
CA ALA A 137 -0.05 -0.40 5.69
C ALA A 137 1.26 0.37 5.89
N TYR A 138 2.15 0.32 4.89
CA TYR A 138 3.39 1.11 4.86
C TYR A 138 3.09 2.61 4.95
N ALA A 139 2.19 3.12 4.09
CA ALA A 139 1.87 4.54 4.05
C ALA A 139 1.24 5.08 5.34
N VAL A 140 0.36 4.29 5.98
CA VAL A 140 -0.22 4.64 7.29
C VAL A 140 0.85 4.64 8.37
N LYS A 141 1.72 3.61 8.40
CA LYS A 141 2.75 3.46 9.43
C LYS A 141 3.76 4.61 9.43
N HIS A 142 4.16 5.07 8.23
CA HIS A 142 5.18 6.10 8.05
C HIS A 142 4.58 7.47 7.68
N ASN A 143 3.26 7.64 7.81
CA ASN A 143 2.53 8.90 7.59
C ASN A 143 2.65 9.48 6.17
N TYR A 144 2.75 8.63 5.15
CA TYR A 144 2.70 9.04 3.74
C TYR A 144 1.27 9.25 3.25
N ARG A 145 0.70 10.40 3.63
CA ARG A 145 -0.71 10.75 3.38
C ARG A 145 -1.16 10.58 1.93
N GLN A 146 -0.39 11.10 0.97
CA GLN A 146 -0.76 11.00 -0.45
C GLN A 146 -0.79 9.54 -0.94
N LEU A 147 0.19 8.74 -0.55
CA LEU A 147 0.25 7.31 -0.89
C LEU A 147 -0.89 6.54 -0.22
N ALA A 148 -1.22 6.88 1.03
CA ALA A 148 -2.35 6.30 1.74
C ALA A 148 -3.69 6.60 1.04
N ASN A 149 -3.90 7.84 0.57
CA ASN A 149 -5.10 8.23 -0.20
C ASN A 149 -5.18 7.52 -1.56
N GLN A 150 -4.05 7.20 -2.18
CA GLN A 150 -4.02 6.41 -3.42
C GLN A 150 -4.31 4.93 -3.17
N ALA A 151 -3.78 4.37 -2.09
CA ALA A 151 -3.90 2.94 -1.79
C ALA A 151 -5.25 2.56 -1.16
N ALA A 152 -5.81 3.40 -0.29
CA ALA A 152 -7.04 3.09 0.45
C ALA A 152 -8.25 2.73 -0.45
N PRO A 153 -8.55 3.44 -1.55
CA PRO A 153 -9.63 3.06 -2.46
C PRO A 153 -9.51 1.61 -2.96
N LEU A 154 -8.29 1.17 -3.29
CA LEU A 154 -7.98 -0.16 -3.85
C LEU A 154 -8.02 -1.29 -2.78
N THR A 155 -8.45 -0.97 -1.57
CA THR A 155 -8.59 -1.93 -0.48
C THR A 155 -10.04 -2.07 -0.01
N LEU A 156 -10.99 -1.34 -0.61
CA LEU A 156 -12.40 -1.31 -0.16
C LEU A 156 -13.07 -2.71 -0.23
N LYS A 157 -12.59 -3.57 -1.14
CA LYS A 157 -13.04 -4.97 -1.29
C LYS A 157 -12.48 -5.90 -0.20
N LYS A 158 -11.48 -5.49 0.59
CA LYS A 158 -10.91 -6.32 1.66
C LYS A 158 -11.86 -6.42 2.85
N SER A 159 -11.81 -7.56 3.55
CA SER A 159 -12.55 -7.72 4.80
C SER A 159 -11.95 -6.83 5.89
N PHE A 160 -12.78 -6.34 6.81
CA PHE A 160 -12.29 -5.60 7.98
C PHE A 160 -11.28 -6.41 8.81
N GLN A 161 -11.44 -7.74 8.90
CA GLN A 161 -10.49 -8.60 9.59
C GLN A 161 -9.10 -8.59 8.92
N THR A 162 -9.05 -8.54 7.59
CA THR A 162 -7.81 -8.42 6.82
C THR A 162 -7.14 -7.08 7.08
N ILE A 163 -7.90 -5.98 7.03
CA ILE A 163 -7.39 -4.63 7.31
C ILE A 163 -6.86 -4.52 8.73
N ARG A 164 -7.62 -4.99 9.73
CA ARG A 164 -7.23 -4.96 11.14
C ARG A 164 -5.95 -5.74 11.43
N ARG A 165 -5.60 -6.74 10.61
CA ARG A 165 -4.33 -7.47 10.74
C ARG A 165 -3.15 -6.72 10.11
N ALA A 166 -3.40 -5.90 9.10
CA ALA A 166 -2.37 -5.20 8.34
C ALA A 166 -2.06 -3.80 8.89
N LEU A 167 -3.07 -3.10 9.40
CA LEU A 167 -2.94 -1.70 9.85
C LEU A 167 -2.89 -1.58 11.38
N PRO A 168 -2.25 -0.53 11.92
CA PRO A 168 -2.42 -0.12 13.31
C PRO A 168 -3.89 0.14 13.65
N VAL A 169 -4.26 0.07 14.93
CA VAL A 169 -5.65 0.22 15.40
C VAL A 169 -6.32 1.47 14.84
N ASN A 170 -5.66 2.63 14.94
CA ASN A 170 -6.20 3.90 14.43
C ASN A 170 -6.36 3.87 12.91
N GLY A 171 -5.41 3.29 12.17
CA GLY A 171 -5.51 3.13 10.71
C GLY A 171 -6.66 2.21 10.30
N ALA A 172 -6.91 1.13 11.05
CA ALA A 172 -8.03 0.24 10.78
C ALA A 172 -9.39 0.90 11.07
N LEU A 173 -9.48 1.72 12.12
CA LEU A 173 -10.67 2.52 12.42
C LEU A 173 -10.92 3.58 11.36
N ALA A 174 -9.89 4.33 10.97
CA ALA A 174 -9.93 5.29 9.88
C ALA A 174 -10.44 4.65 8.59
N TRP A 175 -9.94 3.45 8.28
CA TRP A 175 -10.34 2.72 7.08
C TRP A 175 -11.80 2.27 7.14
N ALA A 176 -12.29 1.86 8.31
CA ALA A 176 -13.69 1.49 8.48
C ALA A 176 -14.62 2.68 8.26
N GLN A 177 -14.27 3.86 8.81
CA GLN A 177 -15.02 5.10 8.59
C GLN A 177 -15.02 5.50 7.10
N TYR A 178 -13.84 5.49 6.49
CA TYR A 178 -13.68 5.77 5.06
C TYR A 178 -14.54 4.83 4.19
N ARG A 179 -14.56 3.54 4.52
CA ARG A 179 -15.38 2.54 3.81
C ARG A 179 -16.87 2.77 4.00
N ASP A 180 -17.31 3.12 5.21
CA ASP A 180 -18.70 3.44 5.50
C ASP A 180 -19.16 4.66 4.70
N GLU A 181 -18.35 5.72 4.64
CA GLU A 181 -18.62 6.91 3.84
C GLU A 181 -18.70 6.58 2.34
N CYS A 182 -17.77 5.76 1.82
CA CYS A 182 -17.83 5.29 0.44
C CYS A 182 -19.10 4.46 0.15
N MET A 183 -19.53 3.63 1.10
CA MET A 183 -20.77 2.85 0.98
C MET A 183 -22.01 3.75 0.93
N GLU A 184 -22.04 4.83 1.72
CA GLU A 184 -23.14 5.80 1.67
C GLU A 184 -23.21 6.53 0.32
N LEU A 185 -22.06 6.94 -0.23
CA LEU A 185 -22.00 7.55 -1.56
C LEU A 185 -22.49 6.60 -2.65
N MET A 186 -22.05 5.34 -2.59
CA MET A 186 -22.49 4.29 -3.51
C MET A 186 -24.01 4.08 -3.42
N ARG A 187 -24.58 3.99 -2.21
CA ARG A 187 -26.03 3.85 -1.99
C ARG A 187 -26.79 5.01 -2.62
N LYS A 188 -26.33 6.24 -2.45
CA LYS A 188 -26.95 7.42 -3.05
C LYS A 188 -26.88 7.38 -4.57
N ALA A 189 -25.72 7.09 -5.15
CA ALA A 189 -25.51 6.99 -6.60
C ALA A 189 -26.44 5.96 -7.25
N ILE A 190 -26.55 4.76 -6.65
CA ILE A 190 -27.41 3.67 -7.12
C ILE A 190 -28.90 4.04 -7.06
N ASN A 191 -29.30 4.87 -6.11
CA ASN A 191 -30.68 5.29 -5.90
C ASN A 191 -31.08 6.54 -6.72
N VAL A 192 -30.16 7.11 -7.50
CA VAL A 192 -30.52 8.16 -8.47
C VAL A 192 -31.49 7.58 -9.49
N SER A 193 -32.71 8.14 -9.54
CA SER A 193 -33.74 7.67 -10.46
C SER A 193 -33.53 8.22 -11.88
N PRO A 194 -33.67 7.37 -12.93
CA PRO A 194 -33.53 7.81 -14.32
C PRO A 194 -34.69 8.75 -14.72
N PRO A 195 -34.41 10.01 -15.12
CA PRO A 195 -35.45 11.01 -15.37
C PRO A 195 -36.31 10.63 -16.57
N VAL A 196 -37.62 10.47 -16.37
CA VAL A 196 -38.54 9.99 -17.41
C VAL A 196 -38.59 10.96 -18.59
N ILE A 197 -38.45 10.44 -19.80
CA ILE A 197 -38.68 11.17 -21.06
C ILE A 197 -39.87 10.50 -21.75
N LEU A 198 -40.96 11.24 -21.96
CA LEU A 198 -42.16 10.69 -22.59
C LEU A 198 -41.96 10.46 -24.08
N HIS A 199 -42.42 9.31 -24.55
CA HIS A 199 -42.50 8.97 -25.97
C HIS A 199 -43.75 9.59 -26.59
N LYS A 200 -43.85 9.55 -27.92
CA LYS A 200 -45.11 9.85 -28.62
C LYS A 200 -46.23 8.96 -28.05
N GLY A 201 -47.37 9.58 -27.72
CA GLY A 201 -48.50 8.91 -27.09
C GLY A 201 -48.41 8.75 -25.56
N GLY A 202 -47.46 9.43 -24.89
CA GLY A 202 -47.40 9.48 -23.43
C GLY A 202 -46.79 8.25 -22.75
N ARG A 203 -46.19 7.32 -23.52
CA ARG A 203 -45.50 6.15 -22.95
C ARG A 203 -44.20 6.59 -22.25
N ALA A 204 -43.95 6.04 -21.06
CA ALA A 204 -42.78 6.38 -20.24
C ALA A 204 -41.48 5.65 -20.65
N SER A 205 -41.59 4.57 -21.43
CA SER A 205 -40.45 3.77 -21.90
C SER A 205 -40.81 2.90 -23.11
N CYS A 206 -39.78 2.36 -23.79
CA CYS A 206 -39.90 1.25 -24.73
C CYS A 206 -39.86 -0.13 -24.02
N GLU A 207 -39.97 -1.20 -24.79
CA GLU A 207 -39.97 -2.60 -24.30
C GLU A 207 -38.60 -3.03 -23.79
N GLU A 208 -37.52 -2.41 -24.30
CA GLU A 208 -36.13 -2.72 -23.95
C GLU A 208 -35.67 -2.02 -22.67
N TRP A 209 -36.38 -0.98 -22.24
CA TRP A 209 -36.00 -0.17 -21.07
C TRP A 209 -35.93 -0.97 -19.75
N PRO A 210 -36.90 -1.85 -19.42
CA PRO A 210 -36.83 -2.63 -18.18
C PRO A 210 -35.59 -3.52 -18.12
N GLU A 211 -35.22 -4.17 -19.23
CA GLU A 211 -34.02 -5.03 -19.29
C GLU A 211 -32.75 -4.20 -19.12
N PHE A 212 -32.63 -3.07 -19.82
CA PHE A 212 -31.52 -2.14 -19.65
C PHE A 212 -31.40 -1.62 -18.21
N TYR A 213 -32.52 -1.20 -17.62
CA TYR A 213 -32.53 -0.68 -16.25
C TYR A 213 -32.13 -1.74 -15.24
N MET A 214 -32.63 -2.97 -15.38
CA MET A 214 -32.26 -4.10 -14.53
C MET A 214 -30.78 -4.47 -14.70
N LEU A 215 -30.24 -4.50 -15.92
CA LEU A 215 -28.81 -4.73 -16.17
C LEU A 215 -27.92 -3.75 -15.39
N VAL A 216 -28.25 -2.46 -15.47
CA VAL A 216 -27.48 -1.43 -14.74
C VAL A 216 -27.66 -1.61 -13.24
N ARG A 217 -28.89 -1.82 -12.76
CA ARG A 217 -29.15 -2.01 -11.33
C ARG A 217 -28.39 -3.22 -10.80
N ASP A 218 -28.55 -4.40 -11.38
CA ASP A 218 -27.93 -5.64 -10.92
C ASP A 218 -26.39 -5.58 -10.96
N ASN A 219 -25.80 -4.81 -11.87
CA ASN A 219 -24.36 -4.62 -11.91
C ASN A 219 -23.82 -3.81 -10.72
N PHE A 220 -24.64 -2.96 -10.07
CA PHE A 220 -24.18 -2.10 -8.97
C PHE A 220 -24.88 -2.37 -7.64
N THR A 221 -26.05 -3.02 -7.64
CA THR A 221 -26.76 -3.44 -6.42
C THR A 221 -26.34 -4.83 -5.98
N GLY A 222 -26.06 -5.00 -4.69
CA GLY A 222 -25.94 -6.33 -4.08
C GLY A 222 -24.55 -6.97 -4.13
N ASN A 223 -23.56 -6.35 -4.79
CA ASN A 223 -22.18 -6.83 -4.75
C ASN A 223 -21.23 -5.79 -4.11
N LEU A 224 -20.72 -6.12 -2.92
CA LEU A 224 -19.64 -5.36 -2.26
C LEU A 224 -18.34 -5.37 -3.08
N ASP A 225 -18.17 -6.32 -4.00
CA ASP A 225 -17.06 -6.35 -4.94
C ASP A 225 -17.04 -5.15 -5.88
N ASN A 226 -18.12 -4.36 -5.99
CA ASN A 226 -18.22 -3.20 -6.87
C ASN A 226 -18.06 -1.86 -6.14
N LEU A 227 -17.58 -1.87 -4.88
CA LEU A 227 -17.33 -0.66 -4.09
C LEU A 227 -16.25 0.26 -4.67
N GLU A 228 -15.33 -0.30 -5.45
CA GLU A 228 -14.35 0.49 -6.22
C GLU A 228 -14.96 0.99 -7.54
N ASP A 229 -15.98 0.29 -8.04
CA ASP A 229 -16.51 0.42 -9.40
C ASP A 229 -17.74 1.33 -9.49
N TYR A 230 -18.33 1.80 -8.38
CA TYR A 230 -19.50 2.70 -8.45
C TYR A 230 -19.19 4.00 -9.19
N ARG A 231 -17.93 4.44 -9.20
CA ARG A 231 -17.45 5.59 -9.97
C ARG A 231 -17.49 5.34 -11.48
N GLU A 232 -17.43 4.08 -11.90
CA GLU A 232 -17.54 3.65 -13.29
C GLU A 232 -19.00 3.50 -13.76
N MET A 233 -19.98 3.66 -12.86
CA MET A 233 -21.40 3.53 -13.20
C MET A 233 -21.85 4.43 -14.37
N PRO A 234 -21.47 5.73 -14.44
CA PRO A 234 -21.79 6.57 -15.60
C PRO A 234 -21.23 6.00 -16.91
N HIS A 235 -19.96 5.58 -16.91
CA HIS A 235 -19.31 5.00 -18.08
C HIS A 235 -19.95 3.67 -18.50
N PHE A 236 -20.29 2.82 -17.52
CA PHE A 236 -21.01 1.57 -17.75
C PHE A 236 -22.37 1.82 -18.40
N ILE A 237 -23.15 2.80 -17.91
CA ILE A 237 -24.44 3.16 -18.49
C ILE A 237 -24.25 3.53 -19.95
N GLU A 238 -23.34 4.46 -20.25
CA GLU A 238 -23.07 4.95 -21.61
C GLU A 238 -22.64 3.84 -22.57
N ALA A 239 -21.74 2.97 -22.14
CA ALA A 239 -21.25 1.85 -22.94
C ALA A 239 -22.33 0.81 -23.29
N LYS A 240 -23.46 0.78 -22.57
CA LYS A 240 -24.56 -0.17 -22.81
C LYS A 240 -25.72 0.42 -23.60
N ILE A 241 -25.78 1.74 -23.81
CA ILE A 241 -26.90 2.42 -24.47
C ILE A 241 -27.19 1.83 -25.85
N ASP A 242 -26.21 1.84 -26.74
CA ASP A 242 -26.42 1.46 -28.15
C ASP A 242 -26.79 -0.02 -28.29
N LYS A 243 -26.20 -0.88 -27.44
CA LYS A 243 -26.42 -2.32 -27.48
C LYS A 243 -27.81 -2.71 -26.96
N TYR A 244 -28.32 -2.05 -25.93
CA TYR A 244 -29.52 -2.50 -25.21
C TYR A 244 -30.77 -1.66 -25.49
N LEU A 245 -30.63 -0.40 -25.94
CA LEU A 245 -31.78 0.48 -26.20
C LEU A 245 -32.10 0.65 -27.69
N GLY A 246 -31.39 -0.07 -28.55
CA GLY A 246 -31.62 -0.08 -30.00
C GLY A 246 -31.64 1.33 -30.58
N GLU A 247 -32.65 1.64 -31.40
CA GLU A 247 -32.80 2.97 -32.02
C GLU A 247 -33.68 3.95 -31.23
N CYS A 248 -34.11 3.59 -30.00
CA CYS A 248 -35.05 4.40 -29.24
C CYS A 248 -34.42 5.68 -28.66
N LYS A 249 -34.47 6.79 -29.42
CA LYS A 249 -33.84 8.08 -29.05
C LYS A 249 -34.28 8.65 -27.70
N ASN A 250 -35.52 8.44 -27.28
CA ASN A 250 -36.00 8.92 -25.98
C ASN A 250 -35.38 8.14 -24.82
N CYS A 251 -35.30 6.81 -24.92
CA CYS A 251 -34.67 5.97 -23.91
C CYS A 251 -33.15 6.15 -23.89
N GLN A 252 -32.50 6.31 -25.05
CA GLN A 252 -31.07 6.65 -25.13
C GLN A 252 -30.79 7.98 -24.38
N ARG A 253 -31.57 9.03 -24.66
CA ARG A 253 -31.44 10.33 -23.97
C ARG A 253 -31.75 10.23 -22.48
N ARG A 254 -32.72 9.40 -22.09
CA ARG A 254 -33.04 9.12 -20.68
C ARG A 254 -31.85 8.49 -19.97
N ALA A 255 -31.19 7.52 -20.59
CA ALA A 255 -29.99 6.87 -20.05
C ALA A 255 -28.81 7.85 -19.95
N GLN A 256 -28.60 8.71 -20.95
CA GLN A 256 -27.56 9.77 -20.90
C GLN A 256 -27.84 10.77 -19.76
N ASN A 257 -29.09 11.22 -19.62
CA ASN A 257 -29.48 12.11 -18.53
C ASN A 257 -29.30 11.44 -17.15
N TRP A 258 -29.53 10.13 -17.07
CA TRP A 258 -29.30 9.34 -15.87
C TRP A 258 -27.81 9.24 -15.54
N SER A 259 -26.97 8.87 -16.51
CA SER A 259 -25.50 8.89 -16.40
C SER A 259 -25.01 10.23 -15.85
N GLY A 260 -25.40 11.34 -16.48
CA GLY A 260 -25.00 12.67 -16.05
C GLY A 260 -25.53 13.06 -14.66
N ALA A 261 -26.71 12.57 -14.25
CA ALA A 261 -27.23 12.80 -12.90
C ALA A 261 -26.41 12.05 -11.85
N ILE A 262 -26.01 10.81 -12.14
CA ILE A 262 -25.12 10.03 -11.27
C ILE A 262 -23.74 10.69 -11.20
N SER A 263 -23.16 11.11 -12.33
CA SER A 263 -21.87 11.82 -12.33
C SER A 263 -21.92 13.08 -11.47
N ARG A 264 -23.00 13.87 -11.54
CA ARG A 264 -23.17 15.04 -10.68
C ARG A 264 -23.28 14.66 -9.20
N GLN A 265 -24.00 13.59 -8.88
CA GLN A 265 -24.11 13.10 -7.50
C GLN A 265 -22.72 12.70 -6.94
N ILE A 266 -21.93 11.98 -7.73
CA ILE A 266 -20.57 11.53 -7.36
C ILE A 266 -19.60 12.72 -7.26
N LEU A 267 -19.68 13.70 -8.17
CA LEU A 267 -18.80 14.87 -8.16
C LEU A 267 -19.18 15.89 -7.07
N HIS A 268 -20.46 16.04 -6.75
CA HIS A 268 -20.92 16.95 -5.71
C HIS A 268 -20.55 16.42 -4.31
N GLU A 269 -20.71 15.12 -4.10
CA GLU A 269 -20.32 14.45 -2.86
C GLU A 269 -18.95 13.80 -3.03
N HIS A 270 -17.88 14.60 -2.88
CA HIS A 270 -16.52 14.09 -2.95
C HIS A 270 -16.34 12.94 -1.96
N ALA A 271 -15.85 11.80 -2.44
CA ALA A 271 -15.35 10.78 -1.53
C ALA A 271 -14.25 11.41 -0.67
N PRO A 272 -14.33 11.28 0.66
CA PRO A 272 -13.34 11.88 1.53
C PRO A 272 -11.97 11.28 1.22
N ASP A 273 -10.93 12.09 1.41
CA ASP A 273 -9.58 11.53 1.43
C ASP A 273 -9.50 10.55 2.61
N PHE A 274 -8.93 9.37 2.41
CA PHE A 274 -8.75 8.43 3.52
C PHE A 274 -8.05 9.07 4.73
N THR A 275 -7.11 9.99 4.47
CA THR A 275 -6.40 10.72 5.51
C THR A 275 -7.23 11.71 6.31
N SER A 276 -8.45 12.05 5.90
CA SER A 276 -9.37 12.81 6.77
C SER A 276 -9.98 11.96 7.88
N CYS A 277 -9.90 10.63 7.76
CA CYS A 277 -10.37 9.68 8.78
C CYS A 277 -9.24 9.21 9.73
N LEU A 278 -7.98 9.53 9.41
CA LEU A 278 -6.76 9.17 10.17
C LEU A 278 -6.50 10.15 11.33
#